data_AF-A0A9D8P1Z3-F1
#
_entry.id   AF-A0A9D8P1Z3-F1
#
_cell.length_a   1.000
_cell.length_b   1.000
_cell.length_c   1.000
_cell.angle_alpha   90.00
_cell.angle_beta   90.00
_cell.angle_gamma   90.00
#
_symmetry.space_group_name_H-M   'P 1'
#
loop_
_entity.id
_entity.type
_entity.pdbx_description
1 polymer ?
#
loop_
_entity_poly.entity_id
_entity_poly.type
_entity_poly.pdbx_seq_one_letter_code
_entity_poly.pdbx_strand_id
1 'polypeptide(L)'
;MTKHKHAPVDLNDPQYYLNRELSWLDFNDRVLHEALDPRTPLLERLKFVAIFSSNLDEYFMVRISGVLEQIAAGVTAAGPDGMTPTALMDALRTHLATSVTEQHGLFQH
;
A
#
# COMPACT_ATOMS: atom_id res chain seq x y z
N MET A 1 43.79 -15.65 1.11
CA MET A 1 42.41 -15.69 0.58
C MET A 1 41.49 -16.27 1.65
N THR A 2 40.99 -15.41 2.53
CA THR A 2 40.01 -15.77 3.56
C THR A 2 38.63 -15.89 2.91
N LYS A 3 38.08 -17.11 2.87
CA LYS A 3 36.69 -17.33 2.46
C LYS A 3 35.78 -16.65 3.48
N HIS A 4 35.18 -15.52 3.13
CA HIS A 4 34.03 -15.01 3.89
C HIS A 4 32.89 -16.02 3.73
N LYS A 5 32.69 -16.86 4.76
CA LYS A 5 31.47 -17.64 4.87
C LYS A 5 30.35 -16.65 5.17
N HIS A 6 29.45 -16.42 4.21
CA HIS A 6 28.20 -15.73 4.51
C HIS A 6 27.50 -16.52 5.62
N ALA A 7 27.12 -15.82 6.69
CA ALA A 7 26.22 -16.40 7.68
C ALA A 7 24.94 -16.86 6.95
N PRO A 8 24.35 -18.00 7.34
CA PRO A 8 23.11 -18.47 6.73
C PRO A 8 22.03 -17.39 6.87
N VAL A 9 21.31 -17.11 5.78
CA VAL A 9 20.20 -16.17 5.78
C VAL A 9 19.09 -16.73 6.67
N ASP A 10 18.68 -15.95 7.68
CA ASP A 10 17.50 -16.27 8.47
C ASP A 10 16.25 -15.86 7.70
N LEU A 11 15.52 -16.84 7.18
CA LEU A 11 14.28 -16.60 6.43
C LEU A 11 13.12 -16.15 7.31
N ASN A 12 13.28 -16.06 8.63
CA ASN A 12 12.26 -15.49 9.52
C ASN A 12 12.49 -14.01 9.80
N ASP A 13 13.56 -13.42 9.27
CA ASP A 13 13.85 -12.01 9.51
C ASP A 13 12.87 -11.12 8.73
N PRO A 14 12.09 -10.27 9.42
CA PRO A 14 11.09 -9.41 8.79
C PRO A 14 11.65 -8.45 7.74
N GLN A 15 12.95 -8.12 7.81
CA GLN A 15 13.57 -7.19 6.85
C GLN A 15 13.52 -7.68 5.40
N TYR A 16 13.31 -8.98 5.17
CA TYR A 16 13.24 -9.57 3.84
C TYR A 16 11.82 -9.57 3.25
N TYR A 17 10.81 -9.12 4.01
CA TYR A 17 9.42 -9.18 3.59
C TYR A 17 8.81 -7.78 3.51
N LEU A 18 8.07 -7.56 2.42
CA LEU A 18 7.23 -6.39 2.28
C LEU A 18 5.80 -6.74 2.73
N ASN A 19 5.14 -5.79 3.38
CA ASN A 19 3.73 -5.94 3.67
C ASN A 19 2.93 -5.90 2.36
N ARG A 20 2.07 -6.90 2.15
CA ARG A 20 1.26 -7.03 0.92
C ARG A 20 0.30 -5.87 0.74
N GLU A 21 -0.33 -5.41 1.81
CA GLU A 21 -1.38 -4.39 1.79
C GLU A 21 -0.76 -3.01 1.50
N LEU A 22 0.37 -2.69 2.13
CA LEU A 22 1.15 -1.49 1.77
C LEU A 22 1.68 -1.55 0.33
N SER A 23 2.20 -2.71 -0.10
CA SER A 23 2.69 -2.88 -1.49
C SER A 23 1.58 -2.71 -2.53
N TRP A 24 0.34 -3.02 -2.17
CA TRP A 24 -0.82 -2.79 -3.02
C TRP A 24 -1.13 -1.29 -3.14
N LEU A 25 -1.05 -0.54 -2.04
CA LEU A 25 -1.21 0.92 -2.08
C LEU A 25 -0.11 1.59 -2.91
N ASP A 26 1.15 1.17 -2.78
CA ASP A 26 2.26 1.65 -3.62
C ASP A 26 2.02 1.39 -5.11
N PHE A 27 1.32 0.31 -5.45
CA PHE A 27 0.87 0.06 -6.82
C PHE A 27 -0.20 1.04 -7.24
N ASN A 28 -1.21 1.29 -6.41
CA ASN A 28 -2.28 2.22 -6.74
C ASN A 28 -1.78 3.68 -6.83
N ASP A 29 -0.76 4.06 -6.05
CA ASP A 29 -0.09 5.36 -6.18
C ASP A 29 0.55 5.55 -7.56
N ARG A 30 1.10 4.50 -8.16
CA ARG A 30 1.61 4.57 -9.54
C ARG A 30 0.48 4.83 -10.55
N VAL A 31 -0.73 4.32 -10.29
CA VAL A 31 -1.91 4.64 -11.11
C VAL A 31 -2.31 6.10 -10.93
N LEU A 32 -2.29 6.61 -9.70
CA LEU A 32 -2.54 8.03 -9.43
C LEU A 32 -1.49 8.93 -10.09
N HIS A 33 -0.23 8.51 -10.11
CA HIS A 33 0.85 9.25 -10.75
C HIS A 33 0.57 9.49 -12.24
N GLU A 34 0.07 8.49 -12.97
CA GLU A 34 -0.33 8.65 -14.38
C GLU A 34 -1.48 9.65 -14.57
N ALA A 35 -2.36 9.79 -13.57
CA ALA A 35 -3.41 10.81 -13.57
C ALA A 35 -2.87 12.23 -13.29
N LEU A 36 -1.81 12.34 -12.49
CA LEU A 36 -1.18 13.61 -12.10
C LEU A 36 -0.18 14.13 -13.13
N ASP A 37 0.40 13.26 -13.96
CA ASP A 37 1.44 13.63 -14.92
C ASP A 37 0.90 14.51 -16.07
N PRO A 38 1.40 15.76 -16.25
CA PRO A 38 1.00 16.62 -17.35
C PRO A 38 1.42 16.11 -18.74
N ARG A 39 2.33 15.13 -18.81
CA ARG A 39 2.73 14.47 -20.06
C ARG A 39 1.66 13.48 -20.54
N THR A 40 0.78 13.03 -19.65
CA THR A 40 -0.34 12.14 -19.99
C THR A 40 -1.47 12.95 -20.63
N PRO A 41 -2.02 12.54 -21.79
CA PRO A 41 -3.12 13.25 -22.43
C PRO A 41 -4.31 13.43 -21.49
N LEU A 42 -4.99 14.59 -21.57
CA LEU A 42 -6.03 14.98 -20.60
C LEU A 42 -7.11 13.91 -20.39
N LEU A 43 -7.58 13.28 -21.47
CA LEU A 43 -8.60 12.23 -21.37
C LEU A 43 -8.06 10.95 -20.72
N GLU A 44 -6.79 10.61 -20.95
CA GLU A 44 -6.16 9.46 -20.29
C GLU A 44 -5.97 9.73 -18.79
N ARG A 45 -5.61 10.97 -18.40
CA ARG A 45 -5.56 11.36 -16.98
C ARG A 45 -6.91 11.14 -16.29
N LEU A 46 -8.02 11.55 -16.93
CA LEU A 46 -9.37 11.31 -16.41
C LEU A 46 -9.66 9.81 -16.22
N LYS A 47 -9.23 8.97 -17.18
CA LYS A 47 -9.36 7.51 -17.04
C LYS A 47 -8.54 6.98 -15.87
N PHE A 48 -7.29 7.42 -15.71
CA PHE A 48 -6.45 7.01 -14.58
C PHE A 48 -7.04 7.41 -13.23
N VAL A 49 -7.65 8.59 -13.11
CA VAL A 49 -8.39 8.95 -11.88
C VAL A 49 -9.54 7.97 -11.61
N ALA A 50 -10.33 7.63 -12.64
CA ALA A 50 -11.44 6.69 -12.48
C ALA A 50 -10.95 5.28 -12.09
N ILE A 51 -9.85 4.82 -12.70
CA ILE A 51 -9.22 3.53 -12.38
C ILE A 51 -8.69 3.55 -10.94
N PHE A 52 -7.96 4.59 -10.54
CA PHE A 52 -7.46 4.76 -9.18
C PHE A 52 -8.58 4.66 -8.14
N SER A 53 -9.68 5.39 -8.34
CA SER A 53 -10.84 5.38 -7.44
C SER A 53 -11.51 4.00 -7.39
N SER A 54 -11.73 3.36 -8.53
CA SER A 54 -12.36 2.03 -8.58
C SER A 54 -11.50 0.97 -7.89
N ASN A 55 -10.18 1.01 -8.09
CA ASN A 55 -9.25 0.12 -7.40
C ASN A 55 -9.30 0.36 -5.88
N LEU A 56 -9.31 1.63 -5.47
CA LEU A 56 -9.32 2.02 -4.07
C LEU A 56 -10.60 1.53 -3.38
N ASP A 57 -11.77 1.67 -4.02
CA ASP A 57 -13.03 1.15 -3.50
C ASP A 57 -12.99 -0.37 -3.28
N GLU A 58 -12.47 -1.14 -4.24
CA GLU A 58 -12.29 -2.59 -4.09
C GLU A 58 -11.34 -2.92 -2.94
N TYR A 59 -10.26 -2.16 -2.80
CA TYR A 59 -9.29 -2.33 -1.71
C TYR A 59 -9.92 -2.08 -0.34
N PHE A 60 -10.75 -1.05 -0.19
CA PHE A 60 -11.48 -0.82 1.05
C PHE A 60 -12.45 -1.96 1.36
N MET A 61 -13.23 -2.41 0.38
CA MET A 61 -14.21 -3.47 0.57
C MET A 61 -13.56 -4.80 0.98
N VAL A 62 -12.44 -5.16 0.37
CA VAL A 62 -11.82 -6.50 0.56
C VAL A 62 -10.67 -6.46 1.56
N ARG A 63 -9.68 -5.59 1.36
CA ARG A 63 -8.41 -5.63 2.09
C ARG A 63 -8.50 -4.94 3.45
N ILE A 64 -9.03 -3.72 3.50
CA ILE A 64 -9.21 -2.99 4.76
C ILE A 64 -10.16 -3.75 5.68
N SER A 65 -11.28 -4.27 5.16
CA SER A 65 -12.20 -5.12 5.91
C SER A 65 -11.49 -6.32 6.54
N GLY A 66 -10.65 -7.03 5.79
CA GLY A 66 -9.90 -8.17 6.31
C GLY A 66 -8.95 -7.81 7.46
N VAL A 67 -8.27 -6.66 7.39
CA VAL A 67 -7.41 -6.20 8.50
C VAL A 67 -8.26 -5.80 9.71
N LEU A 68 -9.41 -5.14 9.50
CA LEU A 68 -10.34 -4.79 10.58
C LEU A 68 -10.93 -6.04 11.26
N GLU A 69 -11.26 -7.09 10.50
CA GLU A 69 -11.71 -8.37 11.04
C GLU A 69 -10.66 -9.02 11.93
N GLN A 70 -9.38 -8.99 11.54
CA GLN A 70 -8.28 -9.48 12.37
C GLN A 70 -8.16 -8.69 13.68
N ILE A 71 -8.28 -7.35 13.61
CA ILE A 71 -8.27 -6.49 14.80
C ILE A 71 -9.47 -6.81 15.70
N ALA A 72 -10.67 -6.94 15.13
CA ALA A 72 -11.89 -7.26 15.86
C ALA A 72 -11.84 -8.64 16.53
N ALA A 73 -11.17 -9.60 15.90
CA ALA A 73 -10.90 -10.92 16.45
C ALA A 73 -9.77 -10.92 17.51
N GLY A 74 -9.13 -9.78 17.78
CA GLY A 74 -8.06 -9.64 18.77
C GLY A 74 -6.72 -10.27 18.34
N VAL A 75 -6.48 -10.40 17.02
CA VAL A 75 -5.22 -10.93 16.51
C VAL A 75 -4.10 -9.93 16.82
N THR A 76 -3.09 -10.40 17.57
CA THR A 76 -1.91 -9.62 17.97
C THR A 76 -0.61 -10.14 17.38
N ALA A 77 -0.64 -11.34 16.77
CA ALA A 77 0.51 -11.92 16.10
C ALA A 77 0.92 -11.06 14.90
N ALA A 78 2.23 -10.81 14.78
CA ALA A 78 2.79 -10.10 13.63
C ALA A 78 2.85 -11.01 12.40
N GLY A 79 2.70 -10.41 11.21
CA GLY A 79 2.96 -11.08 9.94
C GLY A 79 4.45 -11.33 9.69
N PRO A 80 4.81 -11.97 8.56
CA PRO A 80 6.21 -12.19 8.16
C PRO A 80 7.02 -10.89 8.02
N ASP A 81 6.35 -9.78 7.75
CA ASP A 81 6.86 -8.41 7.67
C ASP A 81 7.01 -7.72 9.04
N GLY A 82 6.66 -8.42 10.13
CA GLY A 82 6.82 -7.93 11.50
C GLY A 82 5.73 -6.97 11.97
N MET A 83 4.71 -6.69 11.16
CA MET A 83 3.60 -5.80 11.53
C MET A 83 2.46 -6.57 12.20
N THR A 84 1.96 -6.05 13.32
CA THR A 84 0.68 -6.50 13.89
C THR A 84 -0.48 -5.89 13.08
N PRO A 85 -1.70 -6.47 13.12
CA PRO A 85 -2.84 -5.91 12.39
C PRO A 85 -3.13 -4.44 12.75
N THR A 86 -2.96 -4.06 14.02
CA THR A 86 -3.14 -2.65 14.45
C THR A 86 -2.05 -1.74 13.87
N ALA A 87 -0.78 -2.15 13.95
CA ALA A 87 0.33 -1.37 13.38
C ALA A 87 0.19 -1.22 11.86
N LEU A 88 -0.28 -2.28 11.18
CA LEU A 88 -0.58 -2.24 9.76
C LEU A 88 -1.71 -1.25 9.46
N MET A 89 -2.81 -1.28 10.21
CA MET A 89 -3.92 -0.34 10.03
C MET A 89 -3.50 1.13 10.20
N ASP A 90 -2.62 1.43 11.16
CA ASP A 90 -2.08 2.78 11.35
C ASP A 90 -1.20 3.24 10.18
N ALA A 91 -0.36 2.34 9.66
CA ALA A 91 0.45 2.60 8.47
C ALA A 91 -0.43 2.82 7.22
N LEU A 92 -1.45 1.98 7.02
CA LEU A 92 -2.42 2.10 5.93
C LEU A 92 -3.16 3.43 5.98
N ARG A 93 -3.63 3.85 7.16
CA ARG A 93 -4.29 5.16 7.34
C ARG A 93 -3.39 6.33 6.99
N THR A 94 -2.14 6.27 7.43
CA THR A 94 -1.15 7.32 7.15
C THR A 94 -0.91 7.45 5.65
N HIS A 95 -0.68 6.32 4.98
CA HIS A 95 -0.45 6.27 3.54
C HIS A 95 -1.67 6.77 2.74
N LEU A 96 -2.86 6.24 3.04
CA LEU A 96 -4.11 6.64 2.37
C LEU A 96 -4.43 8.13 2.50
N ALA A 97 -4.13 8.74 3.64
CA ALA A 97 -4.33 10.17 3.84
C ALA A 97 -3.49 11.00 2.85
N THR A 98 -2.27 10.55 2.52
CA THR A 98 -1.42 11.18 1.50
C THR A 98 -2.04 11.04 0.11
N SER A 99 -2.32 9.83 -0.36
CA SER A 99 -2.80 9.60 -1.73
C SER A 99 -4.16 10.27 -2.00
N VAL A 100 -5.07 10.26 -1.01
CA VAL A 100 -6.38 10.95 -1.14
C VAL A 100 -6.21 12.48 -1.18
N THR A 101 -5.25 13.04 -0.45
CA THR A 101 -4.95 14.48 -0.52
C THR A 101 -4.42 14.86 -1.90
N GLU A 102 -3.54 14.04 -2.47
CA GLU A 102 -3.01 14.26 -3.82
C GLU A 102 -4.10 14.18 -4.89
N GLN A 103 -5.01 13.20 -4.79
CA GLN A 103 -6.14 13.08 -5.71
C GLN A 103 -7.06 14.31 -5.68
N HIS A 104 -7.39 14.84 -4.50
CA HIS A 104 -8.26 16.02 -4.39
C HIS A 104 -7.66 17.27 -5.06
N GLY A 105 -6.32 17.38 -5.09
CA GLY A 105 -5.63 18.48 -5.77
C GLY A 105 -5.94 18.58 -7.26
N LEU A 106 -6.33 17.49 -7.93
CA LEU A 106 -6.66 17.48 -9.36
C LEU A 106 -7.88 18.33 -9.74
N PHE A 107 -8.84 18.49 -8.82
CA PHE A 107 -10.12 19.14 -9.12
C PHE A 107 -10.18 20.60 -8.66
N GLN A 108 -9.09 21.14 -8.12
CA GLN A 108 -9.03 22.49 -7.55
C GLN A 108 -8.40 23.53 -8.51
N HIS A 109 -8.19 23.17 -9.78
CA HIS A 109 -7.62 24.02 -10.84
C HIS A 109 -8.39 23.85 -12.15
#